data_AF-A0A9D6U218-F1
#
_entry.id   AF-A0A9D6U218-F1
#
_cell.length_a   1.000
_cell.length_b   1.000
_cell.length_c   1.000
_cell.angle_alpha   90.00
_cell.angle_beta   90.00
_cell.angle_gamma   90.00
#
_symmetry.space_group_name_H-M   'P 1'
#
loop_
_entity.id
_entity.type
_entity.pdbx_description
1 polymer ?
#
loop_
_entity_poly.entity_id
_entity_poly.type
_entity_poly.pdbx_seq_one_letter_code
_entity_poly.pdbx_strand_id
1 'polypeptide(L)'
;MDIRSSEQPLAYQATGTGTDNIIVVGGRGAAIDNAGGHSKMGELIGRAVYQGVREAVAKQNGITSCRPLWQRLQERRLGLYELVRNLPEASRGQILPLWETVMLEKRYAGFVETAFALSDAHERGQVLDLSAFADYCRLIARELAGKPVTEWQTVTFQGELPRPVQMACEAFINGLAVRAQSNSKP
;
A
#
# COMPACT_ATOMS: atom_id res chain seq x y z
N MET A 1 0.38 -10.62 4.99
CA MET A 1 -0.73 -9.75 4.55
C MET A 1 -0.29 -8.30 4.75
N ASP A 2 -0.75 -7.38 3.90
CA ASP A 2 -0.41 -5.94 3.95
C ASP A 2 -1.15 -5.19 5.09
N ILE A 3 -1.13 -5.67 6.33
CA ILE A 3 -1.85 -5.07 7.47
C ILE A 3 -1.09 -3.85 7.99
N ARG A 4 -1.79 -2.77 8.30
CA ARG A 4 -1.20 -1.47 8.68
C ARG A 4 -1.32 -1.17 10.17
N SER A 5 -0.36 -0.40 10.70
CA SER A 5 -0.42 0.14 12.06
C SER A 5 -1.63 1.06 12.23
N SER A 6 -2.31 1.00 13.39
CA SER A 6 -3.41 1.92 13.72
C SER A 6 -2.93 3.36 13.90
N GLU A 7 -1.71 3.52 14.41
CA GLU A 7 -1.13 4.82 14.76
C GLU A 7 -0.52 5.52 13.54
N GLN A 8 0.28 4.78 12.77
CA GLN A 8 1.01 5.30 11.61
C GLN A 8 0.84 4.38 10.39
N PRO A 9 -0.35 4.34 9.79
CA PRO A 9 -0.68 3.38 8.74
C PRO A 9 0.05 3.63 7.42
N LEU A 10 0.58 4.85 7.23
CA LEU A 10 1.39 5.22 6.07
C LEU A 10 2.78 4.59 6.11
N ALA A 11 3.48 4.75 7.23
CA ALA A 11 4.86 4.33 7.39
C ALA A 11 4.99 2.85 7.77
N TYR A 12 4.12 2.35 8.65
CA TYR A 12 4.38 1.09 9.33
C TYR A 12 3.38 -0.02 9.03
N GLN A 13 3.94 -1.18 8.68
CA GLN A 13 3.23 -2.45 8.68
C GLN A 13 3.01 -2.92 10.12
N ALA A 14 1.83 -3.47 10.40
CA ALA A 14 1.60 -4.16 11.66
C ALA A 14 2.40 -5.48 11.64
N THR A 15 3.38 -5.59 12.53
CA THR A 15 4.27 -6.77 12.64
C THR A 15 3.79 -7.80 13.66
N GLY A 16 2.86 -7.42 14.53
CA GLY A 16 2.27 -8.30 15.53
C GLY A 16 1.20 -7.59 16.34
N THR A 17 0.58 -8.34 17.24
CA THR A 17 -0.35 -7.84 18.24
C THR A 17 0.14 -8.29 19.61
N GLY A 18 0.21 -7.38 20.58
CA GLY A 18 0.47 -7.75 21.98
C GLY A 18 -0.84 -8.21 22.60
N THR A 19 -1.06 -9.51 22.78
CA THR A 19 -2.22 -10.02 23.50
C THR A 19 -1.85 -11.27 24.26
N ASP A 20 -2.05 -11.24 25.57
CA ASP A 20 -1.79 -12.36 26.45
C ASP A 20 -3.08 -13.17 26.63
N ASN A 21 -3.11 -14.40 26.13
CA ASN A 21 -4.23 -15.33 26.32
C ASN A 21 -3.69 -16.71 26.75
N ILE A 22 -4.43 -17.38 27.64
CA ILE A 22 -4.14 -18.75 28.07
C ILE A 22 -5.26 -19.66 27.57
N ILE A 23 -4.89 -20.78 26.95
CA ILE A 23 -5.82 -21.83 26.53
C ILE A 23 -5.43 -23.12 27.23
N VAL A 24 -6.37 -23.72 27.95
CA VAL A 24 -6.19 -25.04 28.59
C VAL A 24 -6.99 -26.07 27.81
N VAL A 25 -6.31 -27.09 27.27
CA VAL A 25 -6.93 -28.16 26.47
C VAL A 25 -6.73 -29.49 27.19
N GLY A 26 -7.82 -30.14 27.57
CA GLY A 26 -7.82 -31.49 28.15
C GLY A 26 -8.07 -32.57 27.09
N GLY A 27 -7.47 -33.75 27.27
CA GLY A 27 -7.66 -34.90 26.38
C GLY A 27 -7.30 -36.22 27.03
N ARG A 28 -7.65 -37.34 26.39
CA ARG A 28 -7.33 -38.71 26.83
C ARG A 28 -6.09 -39.31 26.13
N GLY A 29 -5.38 -38.50 25.35
CA GLY A 29 -4.22 -38.94 24.57
C GLY A 29 -2.92 -38.97 25.39
N ALA A 30 -1.81 -39.24 24.70
CA ALA A 30 -0.48 -39.15 25.30
C ALA A 30 -0.22 -37.74 25.85
N ALA A 31 0.41 -37.66 27.01
CA ALA A 31 0.81 -36.39 27.60
C ALA A 31 1.82 -35.69 26.67
N ILE A 32 1.64 -34.39 26.49
CA ILE A 32 2.56 -33.52 25.76
C ILE A 32 3.24 -32.63 26.78
N ASP A 33 4.56 -32.72 26.87
CA ASP A 33 5.40 -31.97 27.82
C ASP A 33 6.18 -30.83 27.16
N ASN A 34 6.09 -30.70 25.83
CA ASN A 34 6.79 -29.66 25.07
C ASN A 34 5.87 -29.02 24.02
N ALA A 35 5.64 -27.72 24.16
CA ALA A 35 4.92 -26.88 23.20
C ALA A 35 5.81 -25.74 22.63
N GLY A 36 7.13 -25.83 22.80
CA GLY A 36 8.07 -24.83 22.30
C GLY A 36 8.09 -24.74 20.77
N GLY A 37 8.59 -23.63 20.23
CA GLY A 37 8.57 -23.32 18.80
C GLY A 37 9.31 -24.32 17.89
N HIS A 38 10.20 -25.14 18.45
CA HIS A 38 10.91 -26.21 17.73
C HIS A 38 10.29 -27.60 17.91
N SER A 39 9.09 -27.69 18.47
CA SER A 39 8.36 -28.95 18.66
C SER A 39 7.25 -29.11 17.62
N LYS A 40 6.82 -30.37 17.37
CA LYS A 40 5.67 -30.61 16.50
C LYS A 40 4.39 -29.97 17.04
N MET A 41 4.22 -29.97 18.37
CA MET A 41 3.09 -29.30 19.01
C MET A 41 3.14 -27.79 18.77
N GLY A 42 4.31 -27.17 18.91
CA GLY A 42 4.52 -25.74 18.62
C GLY A 42 4.20 -25.37 17.16
N GLU A 43 4.60 -26.21 16.19
CA GLU A 43 4.21 -26.02 14.78
C GLU A 43 2.68 -26.04 14.59
N LEU A 44 2.00 -27.02 15.20
CA LEU A 44 0.54 -27.16 15.11
C LEU A 44 -0.18 -25.97 15.75
N ILE A 45 0.29 -25.51 16.92
CA ILE A 45 -0.20 -24.30 17.57
C ILE A 45 0.00 -23.10 16.63
N GLY A 46 1.21 -22.90 16.11
CA GLY A 46 1.52 -21.80 15.20
C GLY A 46 0.62 -21.79 13.97
N ARG A 47 0.36 -22.95 13.36
CA ARG A 47 -0.54 -23.09 12.21
C ARG A 47 -1.99 -22.76 12.58
N ALA A 48 -2.49 -23.28 13.69
CA ALA A 48 -3.84 -23.03 14.16
C ALA A 48 -4.05 -21.54 14.48
N VAL A 49 -3.10 -20.93 15.20
CA VAL A 49 -3.11 -19.49 15.52
C VAL A 49 -3.05 -18.67 14.24
N TYR A 50 -2.16 -18.97 13.30
CA TYR A 50 -2.06 -18.26 12.03
C TYR A 50 -3.36 -18.30 11.23
N GLN A 51 -4.01 -19.47 11.14
CA GLN A 51 -5.31 -19.61 10.47
C GLN A 51 -6.42 -18.84 11.19
N GLY A 52 -6.51 -19.00 12.51
CA GLY A 52 -7.52 -18.31 13.33
C GLY A 52 -7.39 -16.79 13.27
N VAL A 53 -6.18 -16.25 13.36
CA VAL A 53 -5.92 -14.80 13.24
C VAL A 53 -6.29 -14.30 11.84
N ARG A 54 -5.95 -15.04 10.78
CA ARG A 54 -6.34 -14.66 9.42
C ARG A 54 -7.85 -14.59 9.24
N GLU A 55 -8.57 -15.58 9.76
CA GLU A 55 -10.02 -15.62 9.68
C GLU A 55 -10.65 -14.50 10.52
N ALA A 56 -10.17 -14.28 11.74
CA ALA A 56 -10.63 -13.21 12.62
C ALA A 56 -10.43 -11.83 11.97
N VAL A 57 -9.24 -11.55 11.43
CA VAL A 57 -8.94 -10.28 10.74
C VAL A 57 -9.84 -10.09 9.51
N ALA A 58 -10.09 -11.14 8.74
CA ALA A 58 -11.00 -11.08 7.60
C ALA A 58 -12.44 -10.77 8.03
N LYS A 59 -12.94 -11.41 9.10
CA LYS A 59 -14.30 -11.19 9.61
C LYS A 59 -14.48 -9.82 10.27
N GLN A 60 -13.50 -9.38 11.05
CA GLN A 60 -13.58 -8.16 11.84
C GLN A 60 -13.35 -6.91 10.99
N ASN A 61 -12.29 -6.92 10.16
CA ASN A 61 -11.82 -5.74 9.45
C ASN A 61 -12.04 -5.83 7.93
N GLY A 62 -12.53 -6.96 7.41
CA GLY A 62 -12.64 -7.18 5.97
C GLY A 62 -11.29 -7.30 5.25
N ILE A 63 -10.18 -7.46 5.98
CA ILE A 63 -8.83 -7.46 5.41
C ILE A 63 -8.49 -8.87 4.93
N THR A 64 -8.29 -9.01 3.62
CA THR A 64 -7.86 -10.25 2.98
C THR A 64 -6.59 -10.04 2.14
N SER A 65 -5.95 -11.13 1.73
CA SER A 65 -4.70 -11.10 0.95
C SER A 65 -4.88 -10.51 -0.46
N CYS A 66 -6.07 -10.62 -1.04
CA CYS A 66 -6.36 -10.22 -2.43
C CYS A 66 -7.35 -9.06 -2.48
N ARG A 67 -7.37 -8.22 -1.43
CA ARG A 67 -8.28 -7.08 -1.35
C ARG A 67 -7.89 -5.97 -2.35
N PRO A 68 -8.86 -5.21 -2.88
CA PRO A 68 -8.60 -4.22 -3.91
C PRO A 68 -7.73 -3.06 -3.40
N LEU A 69 -7.01 -2.41 -4.33
CA LEU A 69 -6.14 -1.27 -4.03
C LEU A 69 -6.86 -0.15 -3.27
N TRP A 70 -8.13 0.14 -3.60
CA TRP A 70 -8.91 1.16 -2.91
C TRP A 70 -9.05 0.91 -1.41
N GLN A 71 -9.22 -0.35 -1.00
CA GLN A 71 -9.28 -0.71 0.41
C GLN A 71 -7.91 -0.51 1.08
N ARG A 72 -6.82 -0.84 0.38
CA ARG A 72 -5.45 -0.60 0.88
C ARG A 72 -5.14 0.88 1.04
N LEU A 73 -5.62 1.73 0.13
CA LEU A 73 -5.53 3.19 0.22
C LEU A 73 -6.29 3.71 1.44
N GLN A 74 -7.52 3.24 1.66
CA GLN A 74 -8.33 3.61 2.83
C GLN A 74 -7.67 3.21 4.16
N GLU A 75 -7.14 1.99 4.25
CA GLU A 75 -6.41 1.52 5.43
C GLU A 75 -5.17 2.36 5.72
N ARG A 76 -4.53 2.88 4.67
CA ARG A 76 -3.40 3.82 4.74
C ARG A 76 -3.81 5.27 5.01
N ARG A 77 -5.12 5.55 5.10
CA ARG A 77 -5.69 6.90 5.19
C ARG A 77 -5.25 7.81 4.04
N LEU A 78 -5.10 7.24 2.84
CA LEU A 78 -4.73 7.92 1.61
C LEU A 78 -5.95 8.16 0.73
N GLY A 79 -6.50 9.36 0.81
CA GLY A 79 -7.52 9.84 -0.12
C GLY A 79 -6.90 10.52 -1.34
N LEU A 80 -7.37 10.20 -2.56
CA LEU A 80 -6.86 10.84 -3.79
C LEU A 80 -7.05 12.35 -3.77
N TYR A 81 -8.17 12.83 -3.22
CA TYR A 81 -8.43 14.26 -3.07
C TYR A 81 -7.34 14.97 -2.26
N GLU A 82 -6.89 14.36 -1.16
CA GLU A 82 -5.83 14.93 -0.31
C GLU A 82 -4.48 14.98 -1.03
N LEU A 83 -4.20 14.01 -1.91
CA LEU A 83 -2.96 13.97 -2.69
C LEU A 83 -2.87 15.11 -3.71
N VAL A 84 -4.00 15.55 -4.26
CA VAL A 84 -4.06 16.64 -5.23
C VAL A 84 -4.40 17.99 -4.60
N ARG A 85 -4.64 18.05 -3.29
CA ARG A 85 -5.24 19.22 -2.62
C ARG A 85 -4.43 20.50 -2.77
N ASN A 86 -3.10 20.38 -2.80
CA ASN A 86 -2.19 21.51 -2.95
C ASN A 86 -2.00 21.96 -4.42
N LEU A 87 -2.62 21.27 -5.38
CA LEU A 87 -2.61 21.69 -6.78
C LEU A 87 -3.65 22.80 -7.03
N PRO A 88 -3.46 23.65 -8.07
CA PRO A 88 -4.45 24.64 -8.47
C PRO A 88 -5.82 24.00 -8.72
N GLU A 89 -6.92 24.68 -8.36
CA GLU A 89 -8.29 24.17 -8.47
C GLU A 89 -8.64 23.67 -9.88
N ALA A 90 -8.24 24.42 -10.91
CA ALA A 90 -8.43 24.03 -12.30
C ALA A 90 -7.74 22.70 -12.64
N SER A 91 -6.54 22.46 -12.10
CA SER A 91 -5.80 21.21 -12.28
C SER A 91 -6.45 20.06 -11.51
N ARG A 92 -6.91 20.32 -10.27
CA ARG A 92 -7.58 19.31 -9.43
C ARG A 92 -8.82 18.74 -10.11
N GLY A 93 -9.67 19.60 -10.66
CA GLY A 93 -10.91 19.20 -11.34
C GLY A 93 -10.69 18.33 -12.58
N GLN A 94 -9.52 18.44 -13.22
CA GLN A 94 -9.17 17.64 -14.40
C GLN A 94 -8.43 16.35 -14.02
N ILE A 95 -7.54 16.40 -13.03
CA ILE A 95 -6.68 15.27 -12.65
C ILE A 95 -7.47 14.21 -11.87
N LEU A 96 -8.33 14.62 -10.94
CA LEU A 96 -8.98 13.67 -10.03
C LEU A 96 -9.85 12.62 -10.76
N PRO A 97 -10.75 12.98 -11.70
CA PRO A 97 -11.54 11.99 -12.43
C PRO A 97 -10.69 11.06 -13.32
N LEU A 98 -9.62 11.60 -13.90
CA LEU A 98 -8.67 10.81 -14.69
C LEU A 98 -7.93 9.80 -13.80
N TRP A 99 -7.50 10.23 -12.61
CA TRP A 99 -6.81 9.36 -11.65
C TRP A 99 -7.73 8.21 -11.22
N GLU A 100 -8.97 8.52 -10.84
CA GLU A 100 -9.97 7.51 -10.47
C GLU A 100 -10.17 6.48 -11.57
N THR A 101 -10.30 6.93 -12.82
CA THR A 101 -10.45 6.05 -13.99
C THR A 101 -9.21 5.16 -14.20
N VAL A 102 -8.02 5.76 -14.18
CA VAL A 102 -6.74 5.08 -14.40
C VAL A 102 -6.49 4.02 -13.32
N MET A 103 -6.90 4.26 -12.08
CA MET A 103 -6.72 3.29 -10.99
C MET A 103 -7.57 2.02 -11.14
N LEU A 104 -8.58 2.02 -12.02
CA LEU A 104 -9.33 0.81 -12.36
C LEU A 104 -8.51 -0.14 -13.25
N GLU A 105 -7.48 0.35 -13.92
CA GLU A 105 -6.64 -0.47 -14.78
C GLU A 105 -5.57 -1.21 -13.95
N LYS A 106 -5.47 -2.53 -14.15
CA LYS A 106 -4.53 -3.40 -13.42
C LYS A 106 -3.07 -2.94 -13.52
N ARG A 107 -2.69 -2.36 -14.66
CA ARG A 107 -1.34 -1.84 -14.95
C ARG A 107 -0.92 -0.79 -13.93
N TYR A 108 -1.80 0.18 -13.66
CA TYR A 108 -1.53 1.31 -12.78
C TYR A 108 -1.78 0.94 -11.32
N ALA A 109 -2.78 0.09 -11.06
CA ALA A 109 -2.96 -0.48 -9.73
C ALA A 109 -1.70 -1.23 -9.27
N GLY A 110 -1.18 -2.16 -10.07
CA GLY A 110 0.04 -2.90 -9.74
C GLY A 110 1.29 -2.02 -9.56
N PHE A 111 1.35 -0.88 -10.26
CA PHE A 111 2.41 0.12 -10.04
C PHE A 111 2.31 0.77 -8.65
N VAL A 112 1.12 1.18 -8.21
CA VAL A 112 0.93 1.72 -6.84
C VAL A 112 1.18 0.66 -5.78
N GLU A 113 0.80 -0.59 -6.03
CA GLU A 113 1.12 -1.71 -5.14
C GLU A 113 2.62 -1.94 -5.01
N THR A 114 3.37 -1.76 -6.11
CA THR A 114 4.83 -1.80 -6.12
C THR A 114 5.40 -0.68 -5.24
N ALA A 115 4.86 0.53 -5.34
CA ALA A 115 5.26 1.65 -4.49
C ALA A 115 5.03 1.34 -3.00
N PHE A 116 3.92 0.70 -2.63
CA PHE A 116 3.66 0.29 -1.25
C PHE A 116 4.63 -0.78 -0.75
N ALA A 117 4.91 -1.80 -1.57
CA ALA A 117 5.88 -2.83 -1.20
C ALA A 117 7.29 -2.25 -1.04
N LEU A 118 7.68 -1.35 -1.95
CA LEU A 118 8.97 -0.68 -1.92
C LEU A 118 9.08 0.29 -0.74
N SER A 119 8.02 0.99 -0.39
CA SER A 119 7.94 1.81 0.82
C SER A 119 8.27 0.99 2.06
N ASP A 120 7.59 -0.14 2.26
CA ASP A 120 7.84 -1.01 3.40
C ASP A 120 9.29 -1.55 3.42
N ALA A 121 9.87 -1.85 2.26
CA ALA A 121 11.25 -2.31 2.15
C ALA A 121 12.28 -1.20 2.41
N HIS A 122 11.98 0.03 1.97
CA HIS A 122 12.82 1.20 2.18
C HIS A 122 12.87 1.58 3.67
N GLU A 123 11.71 1.62 4.34
CA GLU A 123 11.62 1.89 5.78
C GLU A 123 12.41 0.88 6.62
N ARG A 124 12.51 -0.38 6.17
CA ARG A 124 13.33 -1.43 6.82
C ARG A 124 14.81 -1.41 6.42
N GLY A 125 15.24 -0.46 5.59
CA GLY A 125 16.61 -0.37 5.09
C GLY A 125 17.00 -1.51 4.12
N GLN A 126 16.03 -2.22 3.55
CA GLN A 126 16.29 -3.31 2.60
C GLN A 126 16.54 -2.80 1.18
N VAL A 127 15.99 -1.63 0.84
CA VAL A 127 16.24 -0.93 -0.42
C VAL A 127 16.59 0.52 -0.10
N LEU A 128 17.84 0.91 -0.39
CA LEU A 128 18.34 2.25 -0.05
C LEU A 128 18.30 3.20 -1.24
N ASP A 129 18.73 2.73 -2.41
CA ASP A 129 18.70 3.50 -3.65
C ASP A 129 17.36 3.33 -4.36
N LEU A 130 16.69 4.45 -4.63
CA LEU A 130 15.40 4.52 -5.31
C LEU A 130 15.53 4.98 -6.77
N SER A 131 16.74 5.13 -7.31
CA SER A 131 17.01 5.58 -8.68
C SER A 131 16.26 4.77 -9.74
N ALA A 132 16.35 3.44 -9.68
CA ALA A 132 15.63 2.54 -10.60
C ALA A 132 14.11 2.69 -10.49
N PHE A 133 13.60 2.96 -9.28
CA PHE A 133 12.18 3.22 -9.09
C PHE A 133 11.78 4.61 -9.61
N ALA A 134 12.67 5.60 -9.55
CA ALA A 134 12.48 6.92 -10.15
C ALA A 134 12.34 6.80 -11.67
N ASP A 135 13.18 6.00 -12.33
CA ASP A 135 13.06 5.72 -13.76
C ASP A 135 11.73 5.06 -14.10
N TYR A 136 11.27 4.13 -13.26
CA TYR A 136 9.96 3.51 -13.42
C TYR A 136 8.82 4.53 -13.27
N CYS A 137 8.92 5.45 -12.29
CA CYS A 137 7.97 6.55 -12.13
C CYS A 137 7.92 7.45 -13.38
N ARG A 138 9.07 7.75 -13.99
CA ARG A 138 9.14 8.52 -15.26
C ARG A 138 8.46 7.77 -16.41
N LEU A 139 8.67 6.46 -16.51
CA LEU A 139 8.02 5.62 -17.51
C LEU A 139 6.50 5.66 -17.38
N ILE A 140 5.98 5.48 -16.15
CA ILE A 140 4.53 5.53 -15.87
C ILE A 140 3.94 6.89 -16.22
N ALA A 141 4.59 7.98 -15.81
CA ALA A 141 4.11 9.33 -16.13
C ALA A 141 4.00 9.55 -17.64
N ARG A 142 4.98 9.07 -18.42
CA ARG A 142 4.94 9.11 -19.89
C ARG A 142 3.80 8.28 -20.47
N GLU A 143 3.59 7.07 -19.95
CA GLU A 143 2.48 6.19 -20.37
C GLU A 143 1.12 6.88 -20.11
N LEU A 144 0.93 7.43 -18.91
CA LEU A 144 -0.28 8.17 -18.53
C LEU A 144 -0.51 9.40 -19.41
N ALA A 145 0.55 10.12 -19.75
CA ALA A 145 0.48 11.30 -20.61
C ALA A 145 0.19 10.98 -22.08
N GLY A 146 0.52 9.76 -22.54
CA GLY A 146 0.50 9.38 -23.96
C GLY A 146 1.60 10.04 -24.80
N LYS A 147 2.51 10.80 -24.19
CA LYS A 147 3.61 11.53 -24.82
C LYS A 147 4.73 11.81 -23.80
N PRO A 148 5.93 12.24 -24.23
CA PRO A 148 7.00 12.59 -23.31
C PRO A 148 6.59 13.69 -22.31
N VAL A 149 6.89 13.47 -21.03
CA VAL A 149 6.74 14.45 -19.95
C VAL A 149 8.07 15.19 -19.80
N THR A 150 8.16 16.39 -20.33
CA THR A 150 9.40 17.20 -20.38
C THR A 150 9.66 17.96 -19.09
N GLU A 151 8.61 18.43 -18.43
CA GLU A 151 8.70 19.15 -17.16
C GLU A 151 8.23 18.25 -16.02
N TRP A 152 8.99 18.21 -14.93
CA TRP A 152 8.64 17.43 -13.74
C TRP A 152 8.41 18.34 -12.55
N GLN A 153 7.19 18.29 -12.05
CA GLN A 153 6.76 19.00 -10.87
C GLN A 153 6.92 18.10 -9.65
N THR A 154 7.73 18.52 -8.70
CA THR A 154 7.71 17.97 -7.35
C THR A 154 6.49 18.52 -6.62
N VAL A 155 5.75 17.65 -5.95
CA VAL A 155 4.50 18.02 -5.29
C VAL A 155 4.70 17.92 -3.79
N THR A 156 4.33 18.99 -3.09
CA THR A 156 4.24 18.97 -1.64
C THR A 156 2.91 18.34 -1.25
N PHE A 157 2.96 17.27 -0.48
CA PHE A 157 1.76 16.59 0.01
C PHE A 157 1.45 16.97 1.46
N GLN A 158 0.21 16.72 1.88
CA GLN A 158 -0.21 16.84 3.26
C GLN A 158 0.35 15.67 4.10
N GLY A 159 1.17 16.00 5.10
CA GLY A 159 1.77 15.00 5.99
C GLY A 159 2.99 14.30 5.39
N GLU A 160 3.59 13.41 6.18
CA GLU A 160 4.77 12.64 5.76
C GLU A 160 4.36 11.37 5.02
N LEU A 161 4.31 11.47 3.69
CA LEU A 161 4.22 10.30 2.83
C LEU A 161 5.58 9.60 2.75
N PRO A 162 5.64 8.26 2.78
CA PRO A 162 6.88 7.55 2.51
C PRO A 162 7.41 7.85 1.10
N ARG A 163 8.73 7.89 0.94
CA ARG A 163 9.36 8.40 -0.29
C ARG A 163 8.92 7.65 -1.56
N PRO A 164 8.85 6.30 -1.61
CA PRO A 164 8.35 5.61 -2.80
C PRO A 164 6.89 5.94 -3.13
N VAL A 165 6.04 6.16 -2.12
CA VAL A 165 4.64 6.56 -2.34
C VAL A 165 4.56 7.97 -2.92
N GLN A 166 5.39 8.91 -2.43
CA GLN A 166 5.49 10.27 -2.99
C GLN A 166 5.86 10.21 -4.48
N MET A 167 6.90 9.45 -4.83
CA MET A 167 7.39 9.34 -6.20
C MET A 167 6.31 8.78 -7.14
N ALA A 168 5.55 7.78 -6.68
CA ALA A 168 4.42 7.26 -7.44
C ALA A 168 3.31 8.31 -7.61
N CYS A 169 2.95 9.05 -6.55
CA CYS A 169 1.94 10.10 -6.65
C CYS A 169 2.37 11.23 -7.59
N GLU A 170 3.64 11.67 -7.52
CA GLU A 170 4.22 12.62 -8.46
C GLU A 170 4.15 12.13 -9.90
N ALA A 171 4.40 10.83 -10.15
CA ALA A 171 4.29 10.27 -11.49
C ALA A 171 2.87 10.36 -12.06
N PHE A 172 1.85 10.06 -11.25
CA PHE A 172 0.46 10.23 -11.65
C PHE A 172 0.13 11.69 -11.91
N ILE A 173 0.46 12.59 -10.99
CA ILE A 173 0.15 14.03 -11.14
C ILE A 173 0.78 14.58 -12.42
N ASN A 174 2.08 14.32 -12.64
CA ASN A 174 2.78 14.82 -13.82
C ASN A 174 2.22 14.21 -15.12
N GLY A 175 1.97 12.90 -15.16
CA GLY A 175 1.41 12.24 -16.35
C GLY A 175 0.00 12.72 -16.67
N LEU A 176 -0.86 12.81 -15.66
CA LEU A 176 -2.26 13.21 -15.81
C LEU A 176 -2.43 14.69 -16.09
N ALA A 177 -1.58 15.56 -15.54
CA ALA A 177 -1.59 16.99 -15.87
C ALA A 177 -1.32 17.21 -17.36
N VAL A 178 -0.35 16.49 -17.93
CA VAL A 178 -0.01 16.56 -19.36
C VAL A 178 -1.13 15.97 -20.24
N ARG A 179 -1.76 14.88 -19.79
CA ARG A 179 -2.93 14.29 -20.47
C ARG A 179 -4.11 15.27 -20.49
N ALA A 180 -4.41 15.89 -19.35
CA ALA A 180 -5.52 16.82 -19.20
C ALA A 180 -5.39 18.04 -20.12
N GLN A 181 -4.19 18.63 -20.22
CA GLN A 181 -3.90 19.74 -21.14
C GLN A 181 -4.10 19.37 -22.62
N SER A 182 -3.97 18.09 -22.97
CA SER A 182 -4.14 17.62 -24.34
C SER A 182 -5.62 17.47 -24.69
N ASN A 183 -6.47 17.14 -23.71
CA ASN A 183 -7.91 17.08 -23.86
C ASN A 183 -8.60 18.45 -23.79
N SER A 184 -7.92 19.49 -23.28
CA SER A 184 -8.44 20.86 -23.20
C SER A 184 -8.15 21.71 -24.43
N LYS A 185 -7.37 21.22 -25.40
CA LYS A 185 -7.16 21.90 -26.69
C LYS A 185 -8.29 21.49 -27.66
N PRO A 186 -9.05 22.45 -28.22
CA PRO A 186 -10.10 22.17 -29.20
C PRO A 186 -9.53 21.59 -30.50
#